data_AF-A0A1I3RHB7-F1
#
_entry.id   AF-A0A1I3RHB7-F1
#
_cell.length_a   1.000
_cell.length_b   1.000
_cell.length_c   1.000
_cell.angle_alpha   90.00
_cell.angle_beta   90.00
_cell.angle_gamma   90.00
#
_symmetry.space_group_name_H-M   'P 1'
#
loop_
_entity.id
_entity.type
_entity.pdbx_description
1 polymer ?
#
loop_
_entity_poly.entity_id
_entity_poly.type
_entity_poly.pdbx_seq_one_letter_code
_entity_poly.pdbx_strand_id
1 'polypeptide(L)'
;MVALVFFIAMDWLSGTRAAKKDMTYASKYGLDGLFRTFFILLLPAGGHLLDQVLGADGIIFGIFSFGVLYHTLQSMTANALRAGWADYFPEWIIEPVLKWVRSELEQKIQRATGRLTTTNPNQGGSEDASKVGK
;
A
#
# COMPACT_ATOMS: atom_id res chain seq x y z
N MET A 1 21.18 -2.70 1.54
CA MET A 1 20.55 -1.69 0.65
C MET A 1 20.17 -2.24 -0.71
N VAL A 2 21.02 -3.00 -1.40
CA VAL A 2 20.72 -3.57 -2.74
C VAL A 2 19.40 -4.34 -2.79
N ALA A 3 19.15 -5.23 -1.82
CA ALA A 3 17.89 -5.99 -1.77
C ALA A 3 16.64 -5.09 -1.63
N LEU A 4 16.69 -4.05 -0.80
CA LEU A 4 15.55 -3.12 -0.66
C LEU A 4 15.23 -2.42 -1.98
N VAL A 5 16.26 -1.92 -2.67
CA VAL A 5 16.09 -1.24 -3.96
C VAL A 5 15.50 -2.19 -4.99
N PHE A 6 15.96 -3.45 -5.01
CA PHE A 6 15.39 -4.49 -5.88
C PHE A 6 13.88 -4.70 -5.63
N PHE A 7 13.47 -4.92 -4.38
CA PHE A 7 12.06 -5.15 -4.06
C PHE A 7 11.18 -3.91 -4.28
N ILE A 8 11.72 -2.71 -4.04
CA ILE A 8 11.04 -1.46 -4.39
C ILE A 8 10.84 -1.37 -5.90
N ALA A 9 11.84 -1.72 -6.71
CA ALA A 9 11.68 -1.72 -8.17
C ALA A 9 10.58 -2.71 -8.62
N MET A 10 10.50 -3.90 -7.99
CA MET A 10 9.42 -4.86 -8.27
C MET A 10 8.04 -4.34 -7.83
N ASP A 11 7.94 -3.66 -6.68
CA ASP A 11 6.71 -3.00 -6.24
C ASP A 11 6.25 -1.94 -7.24
N TRP A 12 7.18 -1.13 -7.75
CA TRP A 12 6.89 -0.13 -8.78
C TRP A 12 6.45 -0.76 -10.10
N LEU A 13 7.07 -1.85 -10.53
CA LEU A 13 6.70 -2.56 -11.75
C LEU A 13 5.27 -3.11 -11.65
N SER A 14 4.98 -3.83 -10.57
CA SER A 14 3.64 -4.39 -10.31
C SER A 14 2.59 -3.29 -10.14
N GLY A 15 2.92 -2.21 -9.42
CA GLY A 15 2.04 -1.06 -9.20
C GLY A 15 1.70 -0.31 -10.49
N THR A 16 2.69 -0.10 -11.36
CA THR A 16 2.50 0.53 -12.66
C THR A 16 1.61 -0.32 -13.56
N ARG A 17 1.81 -1.64 -13.56
CA ARG A 17 0.99 -2.56 -14.36
C ARG A 17 -0.47 -2.58 -13.89
N ALA A 18 -0.67 -2.59 -12.57
CA ALA A 18 -1.99 -2.56 -11.97
C ALA A 18 -2.70 -1.22 -12.21
N ALA A 19 -2.01 -0.09 -12.07
CA ALA A 19 -2.57 1.23 -12.37
C ALA A 19 -3.01 1.38 -13.85
N LYS A 20 -2.25 0.80 -14.78
CA LYS A 20 -2.64 0.73 -16.20
C LYS A 20 -3.87 -0.14 -16.43
N LYS A 21 -3.99 -1.27 -15.73
CA LYS A 21 -5.16 -2.16 -15.81
C LYS A 21 -6.42 -1.49 -15.25
N ASP A 22 -6.28 -0.73 -14.17
CA ASP A 22 -7.39 -0.05 -13.52
C ASP A 22 -7.68 1.34 -14.11
N MET A 23 -6.98 1.74 -15.18
CA MET A 23 -7.07 3.06 -15.82
C MET A 23 -6.85 4.26 -14.86
N THR A 24 -6.10 4.06 -13.77
CA THR A 24 -5.80 5.08 -12.74
C THR A 24 -4.41 5.72 -12.90
N TYR A 25 -3.71 5.42 -13.99
CA TYR A 25 -2.36 5.91 -14.23
C TYR A 25 -2.35 7.41 -14.55
N ALA A 26 -1.76 8.22 -13.67
CA ALA A 26 -1.62 9.67 -13.85
C ALA A 26 -0.18 10.12 -13.55
N SER A 27 0.29 11.16 -14.25
CA SER A 27 1.66 11.70 -14.08
C SER A 27 1.92 12.20 -12.65
N LYS A 28 0.92 12.82 -12.01
CA LYS A 28 0.99 13.26 -10.60
C LYS A 28 1.23 12.09 -9.65
N TYR A 29 0.60 10.94 -9.90
CA TYR A 29 0.77 9.73 -9.08
C TYR A 29 2.21 9.21 -9.13
N GLY A 30 2.86 9.28 -10.29
CA GLY A 30 4.27 8.88 -10.44
C GLY A 30 5.25 9.79 -9.69
N LEU A 31 5.04 11.10 -9.74
CA LEU A 31 5.87 12.07 -9.03
C LEU A 31 5.73 11.93 -7.51
N ASP A 32 4.49 11.86 -7.01
CA ASP A 32 4.20 11.68 -5.58
C ASP A 32 4.75 10.32 -5.08
N GLY A 33 4.68 9.29 -5.93
CA GLY A 33 5.28 7.99 -5.66
C GLY A 33 6.80 8.07 -5.45
N LEU A 34 7.51 8.84 -6.27
CA LEU A 34 8.97 8.98 -6.19
C LEU A 34 9.40 9.61 -4.86
N PHE A 35 8.77 10.72 -4.48
CA PHE A 35 9.06 11.38 -3.20
C PHE A 35 8.77 10.46 -2.00
N ARG A 36 7.66 9.72 -2.05
CA ARG A 36 7.32 8.73 -1.02
C ARG A 36 8.40 7.66 -0.88
N THR A 37 8.82 7.06 -1.99
CA THR A 37 9.85 6.02 -1.98
C THR A 37 11.20 6.56 -1.49
N PHE A 38 11.58 7.77 -1.92
CA PHE A 38 12.77 8.44 -1.41
C PHE A 38 12.71 8.62 0.11
N PHE A 39 11.60 9.14 0.64
CA PHE A 39 11.41 9.34 2.07
C PHE A 39 11.48 8.03 2.87
N ILE A 40 10.89 6.94 2.35
CA ILE A 40 10.96 5.62 2.99
C ILE A 40 12.41 5.09 3.05
N LEU A 41 13.22 5.31 2.02
CA LEU A 41 14.63 4.90 2.01
C LEU A 41 15.50 5.68 3.00
N LEU A 42 15.07 6.87 3.44
CA LEU A 42 15.75 7.60 4.50
C LEU A 42 15.64 6.90 5.86
N LEU A 43 14.64 6.04 6.09
CA LEU A 43 14.51 5.32 7.37
C LEU A 43 15.68 4.35 7.60
N PRO A 44 15.98 3.39 6.70
CA PRO A 44 17.18 2.57 6.83
C PRO A 44 18.46 3.40 6.86
N ALA A 45 18.58 4.43 6.01
CA ALA A 45 19.76 5.29 5.99
C ALA A 45 19.98 6.01 7.34
N GLY A 46 18.93 6.56 7.93
CA GLY A 46 18.94 7.16 9.27
C GLY A 46 19.23 6.13 10.35
N GLY A 47 18.70 4.92 10.24
CA GLY A 47 19.04 3.80 11.13
C GLY A 47 20.53 3.50 11.12
N HIS A 48 21.16 3.49 9.94
CA HIS A 48 22.61 3.29 9.83
C HIS A 48 23.41 4.42 10.50
N LEU A 49 22.97 5.67 10.36
CA LEU A 49 23.60 6.80 11.05
C LEU A 49 23.46 6.68 12.57
N LEU A 50 22.28 6.25 13.05
CA LEU A 50 22.05 6.00 14.48
C LEU A 50 22.92 4.86 15.00
N ASP A 51 23.09 3.79 14.22
CA ASP A 51 24.00 2.70 14.59
C ASP A 51 25.43 3.19 14.77
N GLN A 52 25.91 4.10 13.91
CA GLN A 52 27.25 4.68 14.01
C GLN A 52 27.42 5.55 15.26
N VAL A 53 26.40 6.34 15.61
CA VAL A 53 26.44 7.22 16.79
C VAL A 53 26.30 6.42 18.09
N LEU A 54 25.50 5.37 18.10
CA LEU A 54 25.17 4.58 19.29
C LEU A 54 26.05 3.33 19.45
N GLY A 55 26.91 3.02 18.47
CA GLY A 55 27.74 1.81 18.47
C GLY A 55 26.90 0.52 18.39
N ALA A 56 25.76 0.56 17.72
CA ALA A 56 24.78 -0.53 17.71
C ALA A 56 24.99 -1.54 16.56
N ASP A 57 26.17 -1.56 15.92
CA ASP A 57 26.63 -2.56 14.94
C ASP A 57 25.59 -2.98 13.88
N GLY A 58 24.76 -2.04 13.42
CA GLY A 58 23.78 -2.28 12.36
C GLY A 58 22.42 -2.81 12.81
N ILE A 59 22.16 -2.89 14.12
CA ILE A 59 20.89 -3.39 14.67
C ILE A 59 19.72 -2.48 14.27
N ILE A 60 19.87 -1.15 14.42
CA ILE A 60 18.81 -0.18 14.15
C ILE A 60 18.53 -0.12 12.64
N PHE A 61 19.58 -0.09 11.83
CA PHE A 61 19.51 -0.26 10.38
C PHE A 61 18.78 -1.54 10.00
N GLY A 62 19.07 -2.66 10.67
CA GLY A 62 18.44 -3.95 10.42
C GLY A 62 16.93 -3.90 10.67
N ILE A 63 16.51 -3.33 11.80
CA ILE A 63 15.09 -3.18 12.16
C ILE A 63 14.35 -2.32 11.12
N PHE A 64 14.89 -1.15 10.79
CA PHE A 64 14.24 -0.28 9.80
C PHE A 64 14.26 -0.86 8.39
N SER A 65 15.36 -1.52 8.00
CA SER A 65 15.43 -2.23 6.72
C SER A 65 14.39 -3.33 6.63
N PHE A 66 14.22 -4.12 7.69
CA PHE A 66 13.22 -5.18 7.73
C PHE A 66 11.80 -4.62 7.66
N GLY A 67 11.48 -3.58 8.43
CA GLY A 67 10.17 -2.93 8.40
C GLY A 67 9.84 -2.36 7.02
N VAL A 68 10.81 -1.71 6.37
CA VAL A 68 10.64 -1.23 4.99
C VAL A 68 10.42 -2.39 4.03
N LEU A 69 11.26 -3.44 4.08
CA LEU A 69 11.14 -4.60 3.21
C LEU A 69 9.77 -5.27 3.34
N TYR A 70 9.32 -5.48 4.58
CA TYR A 70 8.02 -6.09 4.88
C TYR A 70 6.88 -5.31 4.22
N HIS A 71 6.84 -3.99 4.40
CA HIS A 71 5.82 -3.14 3.78
C HIS A 71 5.94 -3.07 2.25
N THR A 72 7.16 -3.11 1.70
CA THR A 72 7.36 -3.16 0.25
C THR A 72 6.84 -4.46 -0.34
N LEU A 73 7.12 -5.60 0.29
CA LEU A 73 6.59 -6.91 -0.14
C LEU A 73 5.06 -6.96 -0.08
N GLN A 74 4.47 -6.34 0.95
CA GLN A 74 3.03 -6.16 1.09
C GLN A 74 2.41 -5.41 -0.09
N SER A 75 2.94 -4.23 -0.38
CA SER A 75 2.49 -3.38 -1.49
C SER A 75 2.66 -4.08 -2.83
N MET A 76 3.83 -4.68 -3.04
CA MET A 76 4.18 -5.38 -4.27
C MET A 76 3.20 -6.52 -4.54
N THR A 77 2.90 -7.30 -3.51
CA THR A 77 1.96 -8.40 -3.63
C THR A 77 0.56 -7.88 -3.96
N ALA A 78 0.05 -6.89 -3.22
CA ALA A 78 -1.26 -6.31 -3.50
C ALA A 78 -1.37 -5.78 -4.94
N ASN A 79 -0.31 -5.12 -5.41
CA ASN A 79 -0.21 -4.63 -6.77
C ASN A 79 -0.13 -5.75 -7.80
N ALA A 80 0.66 -6.80 -7.55
CA ALA A 80 0.77 -7.96 -8.44
C ALA A 80 -0.59 -8.68 -8.58
N LEU A 81 -1.30 -8.89 -7.47
CA LEU A 81 -2.64 -9.47 -7.47
C LEU A 81 -3.64 -8.60 -8.26
N ARG A 82 -3.62 -7.29 -8.04
CA ARG A 82 -4.45 -6.33 -8.79
C ARG A 82 -4.13 -6.35 -10.29
N ALA A 83 -2.84 -6.44 -10.64
CA ALA A 83 -2.38 -6.62 -12.01
C ALA A 83 -2.85 -7.94 -12.65
N GLY A 84 -3.31 -8.91 -11.85
CA GLY A 84 -3.70 -10.24 -12.31
C GLY A 84 -2.53 -11.19 -12.45
N TRP A 85 -1.47 -11.01 -11.64
CA TRP A 85 -0.28 -11.86 -11.68
C TRP A 85 -0.35 -13.05 -10.71
N ALA A 86 -1.50 -13.28 -10.06
CA ALA A 86 -1.68 -14.37 -9.11
C ALA A 86 -1.27 -15.72 -9.70
N ASP A 87 -1.62 -15.96 -10.96
CA ASP A 87 -1.40 -17.23 -11.66
C ASP A 87 0.08 -17.51 -12.01
N TYR A 88 0.97 -16.53 -11.86
CA TYR A 88 2.41 -16.69 -12.15
C TYR A 88 3.22 -17.16 -10.93
N PHE A 89 2.62 -17.19 -9.75
CA PHE A 89 3.29 -17.62 -8.53
C PHE A 89 2.90 -19.05 -8.18
N PRO A 90 3.81 -19.82 -7.54
CA PRO A 90 3.47 -21.13 -7.01
C PRO A 90 2.32 -21.05 -6.00
N GLU A 91 1.36 -21.98 -6.09
CA GLU A 91 0.16 -22.01 -5.24
C GLU A 91 0.49 -22.01 -3.74
N TRP A 92 1.57 -22.71 -3.35
CA TRP A 92 2.04 -22.80 -1.97
C TRP A 92 2.50 -21.45 -1.37
N ILE A 93 2.86 -20.46 -2.21
CA ILE A 93 3.20 -19.10 -1.77
C ILE A 93 1.95 -18.20 -1.83
N ILE A 94 1.12 -18.37 -2.85
CA ILE A 94 -0.03 -17.50 -3.14
C ILE A 94 -1.06 -17.51 -2.03
N GLU A 95 -1.43 -18.67 -1.48
CA GLU A 95 -2.49 -18.76 -0.46
C GLU A 95 -2.20 -17.97 0.83
N PRO A 96 -1.05 -18.17 1.52
CA PRO A 96 -0.75 -17.43 2.74
C PRO A 96 -0.59 -15.93 2.46
N VAL A 97 0.01 -15.58 1.33
CA VAL A 97 0.27 -14.21 0.91
C VAL A 97 -1.02 -13.48 0.53
N LEU A 98 -1.95 -14.14 -0.19
CA LEU A 98 -3.29 -13.61 -0.48
C LEU A 98 -4.08 -13.38 0.79
N LYS A 99 -4.09 -14.34 1.71
CA LYS A 99 -4.84 -14.22 2.97
C LYS A 99 -4.33 -13.03 3.79
N TRP A 100 -3.02 -12.90 3.89
CA TRP A 100 -2.36 -11.77 4.55
C TRP A 100 -2.72 -10.43 3.88
N VAL A 101 -2.49 -10.30 2.56
CA VAL A 101 -2.78 -9.06 1.83
C VAL A 101 -4.27 -8.69 1.87
N ARG A 102 -5.19 -9.65 1.70
CA ARG A 102 -6.63 -9.39 1.74
C ARG A 102 -7.07 -8.85 3.08
N SER A 103 -6.60 -9.45 4.18
CA SER A 103 -6.93 -8.97 5.54
C SER A 103 -6.50 -7.53 5.78
N GLU A 104 -5.36 -7.10 5.23
CA GLU A 104 -4.91 -5.73 5.35
C GLU A 104 -5.60 -4.78 4.37
N LEU A 105 -5.93 -5.25 3.16
CA LEU A 105 -6.65 -4.47 2.17
C LEU A 105 -8.07 -4.16 2.66
N GLU A 106 -8.77 -5.17 3.21
CA GLU A 106 -10.08 -5.00 3.83
C GLU A 106 -10.03 -4.01 4.99
N GLN A 107 -9.00 -4.08 5.84
CA GLN A 107 -8.81 -3.09 6.91
C GLN A 107 -8.53 -1.67 6.38
N LYS A 108 -7.82 -1.53 5.24
CA LYS A 108 -7.57 -0.23 4.61
C LYS A 108 -8.84 0.32 3.94
N ILE A 109 -9.62 -0.54 3.28
CA ILE A 109 -10.91 -0.19 2.68
C ILE A 109 -11.92 0.19 3.76
N GLN A 110 -12.08 -0.59 4.83
CA GLN A 110 -12.94 -0.24 5.97
C GLN A 110 -12.57 1.11 6.60
N ARG A 111 -11.26 1.40 6.73
CA ARG A 111 -10.79 2.71 7.22
C ARG A 111 -11.11 3.86 6.26
N ALA A 112 -11.06 3.63 4.95
CA ALA A 112 -11.43 4.63 3.96
C ALA A 112 -12.96 4.84 3.90
N THR A 113 -13.75 3.77 3.88
CA THR A 113 -15.22 3.79 3.86
C THR A 113 -15.80 4.31 5.18
N GLY A 114 -15.22 3.94 6.32
CA GLY A 114 -15.61 4.46 7.64
C GLY A 114 -15.47 5.99 7.74
N ARG A 115 -14.46 6.56 7.09
CA ARG A 115 -14.28 8.01 6.98
C ARG A 115 -15.35 8.67 6.10
N LEU A 116 -15.81 8.01 5.04
CA LEU A 116 -16.90 8.52 4.20
C LEU A 116 -18.25 8.54 4.95
N THR A 117 -18.50 7.56 5.82
CA THR A 117 -19.73 7.50 6.63
C THR A 117 -19.77 8.50 7.78
N THR A 118 -18.64 8.91 8.36
CA THR A 118 -18.61 9.89 9.46
C THR A 118 -18.68 11.35 8.97
N THR A 119 -18.39 11.61 7.69
CA THR A 119 -18.41 12.98 7.12
C THR A 119 -19.78 13.43 6.62
N ASN A 120 -20.85 12.61 6.67
CA ASN A 120 -22.18 13.08 6.27
C ASN A 120 -23.31 12.69 7.25
N PRO A 121 -23.60 13.52 8.27
CA PRO A 121 -24.80 13.34 9.09
C PRO A 121 -26.09 13.92 8.46
N ASN A 122 -26.04 14.62 7.31
CA ASN A 122 -27.14 15.52 6.91
C ASN A 122 -27.54 15.46 5.43
N GLN A 123 -27.73 14.28 4.83
CA GLN A 123 -28.60 14.15 3.65
C GLN A 123 -29.30 12.80 3.59
N GLY A 124 -30.64 12.82 3.72
CA GLY A 124 -31.50 11.67 3.48
C GLY A 124 -32.88 11.81 4.11
N GLY A 125 -33.69 12.76 3.64
CA GLY A 125 -35.05 12.92 4.15
C GLY A 125 -35.84 14.07 3.55
N SER A 126 -35.83 14.25 2.23
CA SER A 126 -36.84 15.06 1.53
C SER A 126 -37.24 14.35 0.25
N GLU A 127 -38.56 14.29 0.03
CA GLU A 127 -39.31 13.65 -1.07
C GLU A 127 -39.80 12.23 -0.78
N ASP A 128 -40.99 12.11 -0.18
CA ASP A 128 -42.18 11.68 -0.93
C ASP A 128 -43.50 11.93 -0.18
N ALA A 129 -44.62 11.98 -0.92
CA ALA A 129 -46.03 12.08 -0.49
C ALA A 129 -46.71 13.47 -0.46
N SER A 130 -46.48 14.27 -1.51
CA SER A 130 -47.59 14.96 -2.17
C SER A 130 -48.32 13.94 -3.06
N LYS A 131 -49.38 13.31 -2.54
CA LYS A 131 -50.50 12.64 -3.25
C LYS A 131 -51.25 11.75 -2.26
N VAL A 132 -52.38 12.22 -1.75
CA VAL A 132 -53.71 11.59 -1.87
C VAL A 132 -54.73 12.65 -1.45
N GLY A 133 -55.43 13.21 -2.43
CA GLY A 133 -56.69 13.89 -2.17
C GLY A 133 -57.81 12.87 -2.09
N LYS A 134 -58.57 12.89 -0.99
CA LYS A 134 -60.03 12.89 -0.91
C LYS A 134 -60.44 13.08 0.54
#